data_AF-A0A9W8N7Q7-F1
#
_entry.id   AF-A0A9W8N7Q7-F1
#
_cell.length_a   1.000
_cell.length_b   1.000
_cell.length_c   1.000
_cell.angle_alpha   90.00
_cell.angle_beta   90.00
_cell.angle_gamma   90.00
#
_symmetry.space_group_name_H-M   'P 1'
#
loop_
_entity.id
_entity.type
_entity.pdbx_description
1 polymer ?
#
loop_
_entity_poly.entity_id
_entity_poly.type
_entity_poly.pdbx_seq_one_letter_code
_entity_poly.pdbx_strand_id
1 'polypeptide(L)'
;MSPCARFPSATGNLRNLTTNPPTLNVHGCVAYEGLLYVVTDGGLGETAYFAKIDPKSWKRTTLLNHYYEQPFGAFNDLEVDKDGNFYLTDSKSGFFRHLVPYTPPTNPTTYFVDGKTFRPKAVHITTGNANGVSLSPNGKTIYLPNTGVSQGDTKDPYGERGLWAYDLVTLRGKRDSKAPVLTNARMLTNPIANFYDGIRVTKDGWILTGANDGVDVIDPVNGDILGSIRVGGDGEAVNMVLKGHDF
;
A
#
# COMPACT_ATOMS: atom_id res chain seq x y z
N MET A 1 -13.54 4.11 5.89
CA MET A 1 -12.47 3.71 6.84
C MET A 1 -12.20 2.23 6.64
N SER A 2 -11.04 1.88 6.10
CA SER A 2 -10.60 0.48 5.95
C SER A 2 -10.33 -0.13 7.35
N PRO A 3 -10.80 -1.34 7.65
CA PRO A 3 -10.58 -1.95 8.95
C PRO A 3 -9.13 -2.43 9.06
N CYS A 4 -8.33 -1.76 9.89
CA CYS A 4 -6.90 -2.07 9.98
C CYS A 4 -6.53 -3.18 10.97
N ALA A 5 -7.36 -3.44 11.99
CA ALA A 5 -7.14 -4.57 12.90
C ALA A 5 -8.42 -4.91 13.67
N ARG A 6 -8.62 -6.20 13.94
CA ARG A 6 -9.46 -6.64 15.05
C ARG A 6 -8.58 -6.85 16.28
N PHE A 7 -8.60 -5.89 17.19
CA PHE A 7 -8.22 -6.13 18.58
C PHE A 7 -9.28 -7.02 19.25
N PRO A 8 -8.95 -7.73 20.34
CA PRO A 8 -9.88 -8.65 20.99
C PRO A 8 -10.99 -7.88 21.73
N SER A 9 -11.92 -7.29 20.99
CA SER A 9 -13.28 -7.02 21.45
C SER A 9 -14.22 -7.82 20.55
N ALA A 10 -14.80 -8.87 21.11
CA ALA A 10 -15.49 -9.96 20.42
C ALA A 10 -16.89 -9.59 19.88
N THR A 11 -17.18 -8.33 19.53
CA THR A 11 -18.56 -7.91 19.24
C THR A 11 -18.88 -7.69 17.77
N GLY A 12 -17.91 -7.69 16.86
CA GLY A 12 -18.17 -7.44 15.44
C GLY A 12 -18.76 -6.06 15.12
N ASN A 13 -18.88 -5.19 16.13
CA ASN A 13 -19.49 -3.88 16.01
C ASN A 13 -18.49 -2.87 15.47
N LEU A 14 -18.88 -2.17 14.40
CA LEU A 14 -18.14 -1.02 13.89
C LEU A 14 -18.35 0.17 14.82
N ARG A 15 -17.28 0.90 15.10
CA ARG A 15 -17.34 2.16 15.85
C ARG A 15 -16.34 3.16 15.28
N ASN A 16 -16.69 4.44 15.38
CA ASN A 16 -15.77 5.51 15.05
C ASN A 16 -14.68 5.62 16.14
N LEU A 17 -13.46 5.89 15.70
CA LEU A 17 -12.29 6.06 16.55
C LEU A 17 -11.63 7.39 16.21
N THR A 18 -11.23 8.13 17.24
CA THR A 18 -10.52 9.40 17.09
C THR A 18 -9.15 9.27 17.75
N THR A 19 -8.10 9.50 16.98
CA THR A 19 -6.72 9.52 17.50
C THR A 19 -6.37 10.87 18.11
N ASN A 20 -5.26 10.94 18.83
CA ASN A 20 -4.69 12.18 19.33
C ASN A 20 -3.25 12.40 18.81
N PRO A 21 -3.00 13.41 17.95
CA PRO A 21 -4.00 14.25 17.29
C PRO A 21 -4.89 13.44 16.31
N PRO A 22 -6.02 13.98 15.84
CA PRO A 22 -6.90 13.31 14.90
C PRO A 22 -6.18 12.88 13.61
N THR A 23 -6.47 11.67 13.14
CA THR A 23 -5.96 11.13 11.87
C THR A 23 -7.07 11.27 10.84
N LEU A 24 -6.78 11.92 9.73
CA LEU A 24 -7.71 12.16 8.63
C LEU A 24 -7.28 11.35 7.42
N ASN A 25 -8.25 10.95 6.58
CA ASN A 25 -8.00 10.31 5.29
C ASN A 25 -7.01 9.14 5.34
N VAL A 26 -7.16 8.25 6.33
CA VAL A 26 -6.41 6.97 6.35
C VAL A 26 -6.78 6.18 5.11
N HIS A 27 -5.77 5.85 4.31
CA HIS A 27 -5.95 5.09 3.08
C HIS A 27 -5.46 3.65 3.25
N GLY A 28 -4.20 3.50 3.67
CA GLY A 28 -3.56 2.22 3.95
C GLY A 28 -3.25 2.05 5.42
N CYS A 29 -3.28 0.80 5.90
CA CYS A 29 -2.89 0.50 7.27
C CYS A 29 -2.38 -0.96 7.42
N VAL A 30 -1.41 -1.17 8.31
CA VAL A 30 -0.90 -2.49 8.72
C VAL A 30 -0.71 -2.55 10.24
N ALA A 31 -1.02 -3.69 10.85
CA ALA A 31 -0.71 -3.95 12.26
C ALA A 31 0.68 -4.59 12.37
N TYR A 32 1.51 -4.11 13.29
CA TYR A 32 2.85 -4.65 13.51
C TYR A 32 3.31 -4.38 14.95
N GLU A 33 3.84 -5.40 15.63
CA GLU A 33 4.33 -5.32 17.02
C GLU A 33 3.35 -4.63 18.00
N GLY A 34 2.04 -4.90 17.83
CA GLY A 34 0.99 -4.36 18.70
C GLY A 34 0.63 -2.89 18.46
N LEU A 35 1.19 -2.27 17.43
CA LEU A 35 0.86 -0.92 16.96
C LEU A 35 0.11 -0.97 15.63
N LEU A 36 -0.59 0.11 15.31
CA LEU A 36 -1.12 0.33 13.96
C LEU A 36 -0.19 1.29 13.24
N TYR A 37 0.21 0.94 12.02
CA TYR A 37 0.95 1.80 11.11
C TYR A 37 0.01 2.22 9.99
N VAL A 38 -0.15 3.53 9.79
CA VAL A 38 -1.10 4.11 8.84
C VAL A 38 -0.38 5.02 7.87
N VAL A 39 -0.94 5.10 6.66
CA VAL A 39 -0.65 6.17 5.72
C VAL A 39 -1.92 6.92 5.35
N THR A 40 -1.76 8.18 4.95
CA THR A 40 -2.87 9.07 4.60
C THR A 40 -2.67 9.75 3.25
N ASP A 41 -3.78 10.05 2.57
CA ASP A 41 -3.78 10.84 1.33
C ASP A 41 -3.47 12.33 1.55
N GLY A 42 -3.31 12.76 2.80
CA GLY A 42 -3.22 14.17 3.18
C GLY A 42 -4.58 14.86 3.23
N GLY A 43 -4.58 16.19 3.24
CA GLY A 43 -5.77 17.03 3.28
C GLY A 43 -5.45 18.52 3.16
N LEU A 44 -6.48 19.36 3.23
CA LEU A 44 -6.39 20.81 3.03
C LEU A 44 -5.43 21.54 4.00
N GLY A 45 -5.04 20.91 5.11
CA GLY A 45 -4.13 21.48 6.12
C GLY A 45 -3.04 20.53 6.62
N GLU A 46 -2.89 19.34 6.05
CA GLU A 46 -1.87 18.36 6.45
C GLU A 46 -1.41 17.60 5.19
N THR A 47 -0.10 17.53 4.96
CA THR A 47 0.44 16.74 3.84
C THR A 47 0.18 15.25 4.08
N ALA A 48 0.31 14.43 3.05
CA ALA A 48 0.33 12.98 3.24
C ALA A 48 1.44 12.57 4.21
N TYR A 49 1.14 11.64 5.12
CA TYR A 49 2.10 11.14 6.10
C TYR A 49 1.96 9.65 6.37
N PHE A 50 3.06 9.09 6.88
CA PHE A 50 3.16 7.80 7.52
C PHE A 50 3.27 8.01 9.03
N ALA A 51 2.44 7.29 9.79
CA ALA A 51 2.37 7.42 11.24
C ALA A 51 2.16 6.06 11.92
N LYS A 52 2.51 6.01 13.21
CA LYS A 52 2.10 4.94 14.10
C LYS A 52 1.01 5.42 15.06
N ILE A 53 0.10 4.53 15.43
CA ILE A 53 -0.96 4.73 16.40
C ILE A 53 -0.87 3.61 17.44
N ASP A 54 -0.82 3.99 18.71
CA ASP A 54 -0.98 3.05 19.82
C ASP A 54 -2.48 2.76 20.02
N PRO A 55 -2.96 1.54 19.77
CA PRO A 55 -4.38 1.21 19.87
C PRO A 55 -4.92 1.22 21.32
N LYS A 56 -4.04 1.29 22.34
CA LYS A 56 -4.45 1.38 23.75
C LYS A 56 -4.78 2.82 24.15
N SER A 57 -3.99 3.78 23.66
CA SER A 57 -4.13 5.20 24.00
C SER A 57 -4.70 6.06 22.88
N TRP A 58 -4.81 5.51 21.67
CA TRP A 58 -5.11 6.20 20.42
C TRP A 58 -4.16 7.38 20.11
N LYS A 59 -2.97 7.39 20.72
CA LYS A 59 -1.95 8.38 20.43
C LYS A 59 -1.36 8.12 19.05
N ARG A 60 -1.41 9.13 18.18
CA ARG A 60 -0.77 9.13 16.85
C ARG A 60 0.60 9.79 16.96
N THR A 61 1.61 9.20 16.31
CA THR A 61 2.92 9.82 16.11
C THR A 61 3.28 9.78 14.63
N THR A 62 3.44 10.94 14.02
CA THR A 62 3.91 11.06 12.63
C THR A 62 5.38 10.66 12.56
N LEU A 63 5.72 9.77 11.63
CA LEU A 63 7.06 9.22 11.45
C LEU A 63 7.75 9.80 10.22
N LEU A 64 6.98 10.05 9.15
CA LEU A 64 7.49 10.54 7.88
C LEU A 64 6.37 11.33 7.15
N ASN A 65 6.68 12.51 6.62
CA ASN A 65 5.71 13.35 5.89
C ASN A 65 6.31 14.12 4.70
N HIS A 66 7.59 13.89 4.37
CA HIS A 66 8.25 14.44 3.20
C HIS A 66 9.40 13.55 2.70
N TYR A 67 9.80 13.71 1.44
CA TYR A 67 10.97 13.11 0.80
C TYR A 67 11.98 14.21 0.44
N TYR A 68 13.05 14.37 1.23
CA TYR A 68 14.02 15.48 1.06
C TYR A 68 13.33 16.84 0.87
N GLU A 69 12.55 17.26 1.88
CA GLU A 69 11.74 18.49 1.92
C GLU A 69 10.51 18.51 1.00
N GLN A 70 10.42 17.62 0.01
CA GLN A 70 9.26 17.54 -0.88
C GLN A 70 8.09 16.85 -0.19
N PRO A 71 6.87 17.43 -0.15
CA PRO A 71 5.72 16.72 0.38
C PRO A 71 5.38 15.50 -0.47
N PHE A 72 4.91 14.43 0.17
CA PHE A 72 4.31 13.31 -0.56
C PHE A 72 3.01 13.73 -1.24
N GLY A 73 2.66 13.07 -2.35
CA GLY A 73 1.43 13.35 -3.09
C GLY A 73 0.19 12.94 -2.31
N ALA A 74 0.01 11.63 -2.14
CA ALA A 74 -1.06 11.00 -1.40
C ALA A 74 -0.70 9.52 -1.17
N PHE A 75 -0.23 9.18 0.02
CA PHE A 75 0.10 7.80 0.32
C PHE A 75 -1.15 6.93 0.27
N ASN A 76 -1.08 5.83 -0.47
CA ASN A 76 -2.20 4.96 -0.72
C ASN A 76 -2.16 3.70 0.17
N ASP A 77 -1.08 2.94 0.09
CA ASP A 77 -0.97 1.65 0.77
C ASP A 77 0.39 1.45 1.44
N LEU A 78 0.45 0.47 2.33
CA LEU A 78 1.70 0.03 2.94
C LEU A 78 1.75 -1.46 3.26
N GLU A 79 3.00 -1.92 3.34
CA GLU A 79 3.40 -3.24 3.81
C GLU A 79 4.59 -3.12 4.77
N VAL A 80 4.76 -4.11 5.63
CA VAL A 80 5.90 -4.24 6.55
C VAL A 80 6.61 -5.58 6.31
N ASP A 81 7.95 -5.58 6.28
CA ASP A 81 8.72 -6.83 6.25
C ASP A 81 9.01 -7.38 7.65
N LYS A 82 9.46 -8.63 7.70
CA LYS A 82 9.88 -9.33 8.93
C LYS A 82 11.00 -8.65 9.71
N ASP A 83 11.74 -7.72 9.09
CA ASP A 83 12.83 -6.98 9.72
C ASP A 83 12.35 -5.60 10.23
N GLY A 84 11.04 -5.33 10.12
CA GLY A 84 10.38 -4.11 10.55
C GLY A 84 10.56 -2.92 9.60
N ASN A 85 10.99 -3.13 8.36
CA ASN A 85 11.03 -2.06 7.35
C ASN A 85 9.70 -1.96 6.62
N PHE A 86 9.41 -0.78 6.09
CA PHE A 86 8.13 -0.49 5.46
C PHE A 86 8.28 -0.27 3.96
N TYR A 87 7.22 -0.59 3.23
CA TYR A 87 7.06 -0.29 1.82
C TYR A 87 5.80 0.53 1.69
N LEU A 88 5.92 1.77 1.22
CA LEU A 88 4.82 2.72 1.13
C LEU A 88 4.59 3.10 -0.33
N THR A 89 3.34 3.22 -0.75
CA THR A 89 3.02 3.72 -2.10
C THR A 89 2.52 5.14 -2.04
N ASP A 90 3.17 6.05 -2.77
CA ASP A 90 2.76 7.44 -2.92
C ASP A 90 2.10 7.62 -4.29
N SER A 91 0.83 8.00 -4.28
CA SER A 91 -0.02 8.07 -5.45
C SER A 91 -0.29 9.51 -5.87
N LYS A 92 -0.86 9.66 -7.07
CA LYS A 92 -1.37 10.94 -7.55
C LYS A 92 -2.83 11.20 -7.11
N SER A 93 -3.43 10.33 -6.30
CA SER A 93 -4.87 10.36 -5.95
C SER A 93 -5.27 11.67 -5.27
N GLY A 94 -4.46 12.17 -4.33
CA GLY A 94 -4.76 13.40 -3.60
C GLY A 94 -4.84 14.63 -4.49
N PHE A 95 -4.06 14.67 -5.58
CA PHE A 95 -4.10 15.78 -6.53
C PHE A 95 -5.39 15.78 -7.35
N PHE A 96 -5.72 14.67 -8.01
CA PHE A 96 -6.91 14.59 -8.87
C PHE A 96 -8.22 14.59 -8.07
N ARG A 97 -8.20 14.16 -6.80
CA ARG A 97 -9.36 14.24 -5.89
C ARG A 97 -9.44 15.58 -5.14
N HIS A 98 -8.56 16.53 -5.44
CA HIS A 98 -8.49 17.85 -4.80
C HIS A 98 -8.36 17.79 -3.26
N LEU A 99 -7.69 16.77 -2.73
CA LEU A 99 -7.44 16.60 -1.29
C LEU A 99 -6.27 17.45 -0.82
N VAL A 100 -5.26 17.61 -1.65
CA VAL A 100 -4.07 18.42 -1.35
C VAL A 100 -4.03 19.69 -2.21
N PRO A 101 -3.59 20.83 -1.67
CA PRO A 101 -3.61 22.11 -2.39
C PRO A 101 -2.37 22.36 -3.27
N TYR A 102 -1.53 21.34 -3.48
CA TYR A 102 -0.26 21.45 -4.20
C TYR A 102 -0.14 20.41 -5.32
N THR A 103 0.63 20.75 -6.35
CA THR A 103 1.05 19.78 -7.37
C THR A 103 2.06 18.81 -6.75
N PRO A 104 1.84 17.49 -6.82
CA PRO A 104 2.81 16.51 -6.34
C PRO A 104 4.18 16.73 -6.98
N PRO A 105 5.26 16.82 -6.18
CA PRO A 105 6.59 17.17 -6.68
C PRO A 105 7.35 15.99 -7.31
N THR A 106 6.83 14.76 -7.17
CA THR A 106 7.45 13.54 -7.69
C THR A 106 6.42 12.65 -8.40
N ASN A 107 6.92 11.68 -9.16
CA ASN A 107 6.09 10.68 -9.82
C ASN A 107 5.42 9.75 -8.77
N PRO A 108 4.31 9.08 -9.13
CA PRO A 108 3.77 7.98 -8.34
C PRO A 108 4.83 6.90 -8.07
N THR A 109 5.15 6.68 -6.80
CA THR A 109 6.38 6.00 -6.38
C THR A 109 6.11 5.02 -5.25
N THR A 110 6.74 3.84 -5.30
CA THR A 110 6.87 2.97 -4.13
C THR A 110 8.19 3.27 -3.45
N TYR A 111 8.13 3.52 -2.14
CA TYR A 111 9.28 3.80 -1.29
C TYR A 111 9.54 2.62 -0.35
N PHE A 112 10.79 2.21 -0.24
CA PHE A 112 11.28 1.51 0.95
C PHE A 112 11.56 2.54 2.05
N VAL A 113 11.21 2.22 3.29
CA VAL A 113 11.47 3.04 4.47
C VAL A 113 12.13 2.17 5.54
N ASP A 114 13.35 2.51 5.93
CA ASP A 114 14.07 1.81 6.99
C ASP A 114 13.33 1.95 8.32
N GLY A 115 13.02 0.83 8.98
CA GLY A 115 12.17 0.81 10.18
C GLY A 115 12.75 1.49 11.41
N LYS A 116 14.07 1.75 11.43
CA LYS A 116 14.78 2.34 12.56
C LYS A 116 15.05 3.83 12.37
N THR A 117 15.41 4.22 11.17
CA THR A 117 15.80 5.59 10.82
C THR A 117 14.67 6.37 10.13
N PHE A 118 13.62 5.68 9.67
CA PHE A 118 12.54 6.21 8.84
C PHE A 118 13.03 6.91 7.57
N ARG A 119 14.23 6.55 7.08
CA ARG A 119 14.78 7.10 5.86
C ARG A 119 14.09 6.45 4.64
N PRO A 120 13.40 7.23 3.80
CA PRO A 120 12.81 6.72 2.56
C PRO A 120 13.86 6.58 1.44
N LYS A 121 13.63 5.59 0.57
CA LYS A 121 14.32 5.39 -0.70
C LYS A 121 13.29 4.98 -1.74
N ALA A 122 13.20 5.71 -2.85
CA ALA A 122 12.40 5.27 -4.00
C ALA A 122 12.93 3.93 -4.54
N VAL A 123 12.04 2.96 -4.72
CA VAL A 123 12.39 1.62 -5.24
C VAL A 123 11.66 1.25 -6.53
N HIS A 124 10.54 1.93 -6.82
CA HIS A 124 9.76 1.72 -8.05
C HIS A 124 9.00 2.99 -8.42
N ILE A 125 8.86 3.27 -9.72
CA ILE A 125 8.00 4.33 -10.26
C ILE A 125 6.98 3.65 -11.18
N THR A 126 5.71 4.00 -11.03
CA THR A 126 4.63 3.47 -11.87
C THR A 126 4.07 4.56 -12.79
N THR A 127 3.41 4.15 -13.87
CA THR A 127 2.75 5.07 -14.81
C THR A 127 1.39 5.57 -14.29
N GLY A 128 0.79 4.80 -13.37
CA GLY A 128 -0.53 5.06 -12.80
C GLY A 128 -0.53 5.63 -11.40
N ASN A 129 -1.62 5.42 -10.66
CA ASN A 129 -1.54 5.49 -9.20
C ASN A 129 -0.64 4.37 -8.67
N ALA A 130 0.25 4.68 -7.74
CA ALA A 130 0.87 3.65 -6.91
C ALA A 130 -0.17 3.22 -5.86
N ASN A 131 -0.75 2.03 -6.05
CA ASN A 131 -1.80 1.47 -5.19
C ASN A 131 -1.20 0.42 -4.25
N GLY A 132 -1.69 -0.81 -4.28
CA GLY A 132 -1.27 -1.87 -3.39
C GLY A 132 0.24 -2.14 -3.41
N VAL A 133 0.75 -2.56 -2.26
CA VAL A 133 2.07 -3.18 -2.14
C VAL A 133 1.95 -4.35 -1.18
N SER A 134 2.53 -5.49 -1.54
CA SER A 134 2.63 -6.62 -0.62
C SER A 134 3.86 -7.46 -0.91
N LEU A 135 4.26 -8.27 0.08
CA LEU A 135 5.45 -9.10 0.04
C LEU A 135 5.07 -10.57 0.02
N SER A 136 5.84 -11.38 -0.70
CA SER A 136 5.80 -12.84 -0.56
C SER A 136 6.08 -13.25 0.90
N PRO A 137 5.58 -14.42 1.38
CA PRO A 137 5.76 -14.83 2.77
C PRO A 137 7.22 -14.93 3.23
N ASN A 138 8.14 -15.22 2.30
CA ASN A 138 9.57 -15.31 2.59
C ASN A 138 10.31 -13.96 2.50
N GLY A 139 9.60 -12.87 2.17
CA GLY A 139 10.13 -11.52 2.05
C GLY A 139 11.08 -11.28 0.87
N LYS A 140 11.14 -12.20 -0.11
CA LYS A 140 12.09 -12.10 -1.25
C LYS A 140 11.48 -11.50 -2.51
N THR A 141 10.16 -11.48 -2.61
CA THR A 141 9.43 -10.92 -3.74
C THR A 141 8.48 -9.84 -3.26
N ILE A 142 8.44 -8.72 -3.99
CA ILE A 142 7.44 -7.66 -3.84
C ILE A 142 6.49 -7.68 -5.03
N TYR A 143 5.21 -7.49 -4.75
CA TYR A 143 4.14 -7.43 -5.75
C TYR A 143 3.60 -6.01 -5.84
N LEU A 144 3.55 -5.47 -7.06
CA LEU A 144 3.13 -4.11 -7.33
C LEU A 144 2.18 -4.10 -8.54
N PRO A 145 0.91 -3.65 -8.38
CA PRO A 145 0.05 -3.40 -9.51
C PRO A 145 0.41 -2.06 -10.17
N ASN A 146 0.35 -2.03 -11.50
CA ASN A 146 0.34 -0.78 -12.25
C ASN A 146 -1.11 -0.37 -12.53
N THR A 147 -1.47 0.84 -12.11
CA THR A 147 -2.83 1.39 -12.27
C THR A 147 -2.85 2.52 -13.31
N GLY A 148 -2.09 2.36 -14.39
CA GLY A 148 -1.90 3.33 -15.47
C GLY A 148 -3.20 3.72 -16.18
N VAL A 149 -4.17 2.81 -16.21
CA VAL A 149 -5.53 3.12 -16.67
C VAL A 149 -6.19 4.24 -15.87
N SER A 150 -5.90 4.40 -14.58
CA SER A 150 -6.60 5.37 -13.74
C SER A 150 -5.92 6.74 -13.84
N GLN A 151 -6.63 7.71 -14.40
CA GLN A 151 -6.19 9.09 -14.58
C GLN A 151 -7.07 10.07 -13.79
N GLY A 152 -7.51 9.65 -12.60
CA GLY A 152 -8.51 10.39 -11.81
C GLY A 152 -9.90 10.15 -12.37
N ASP A 153 -10.57 11.21 -12.82
CA ASP A 153 -11.94 11.17 -13.35
C ASP A 153 -12.06 10.51 -14.74
N THR A 154 -10.93 10.25 -15.39
CA THR A 154 -10.88 9.60 -16.70
C THR A 154 -10.12 8.28 -16.65
N LYS A 155 -10.44 7.39 -17.60
CA LYS A 155 -9.77 6.11 -17.78
C LYS A 155 -9.05 6.10 -19.12
N ASP A 156 -7.76 5.75 -19.11
CA ASP A 156 -7.00 5.51 -20.34
C ASP A 156 -7.28 4.08 -20.82
N PRO A 157 -7.95 3.89 -21.99
CA PRO A 157 -8.24 2.56 -22.50
C PRO A 157 -6.97 1.73 -22.73
N TYR A 158 -5.82 2.35 -23.00
CA TYR A 158 -4.54 1.67 -23.25
C TYR A 158 -3.57 1.75 -22.07
N GLY A 159 -3.99 2.32 -20.94
CA GLY A 159 -3.17 2.43 -19.75
C GLY A 159 -2.77 1.07 -19.19
N GLU A 160 -1.58 0.99 -18.60
CA GLU A 160 -1.08 -0.26 -18.02
C GLU A 160 -1.93 -0.70 -16.83
N ARG A 161 -2.14 -2.02 -16.70
CA ARG A 161 -3.00 -2.66 -15.67
C ARG A 161 -2.35 -3.89 -15.04
N GLY A 162 -1.09 -4.16 -15.39
CA GLY A 162 -0.42 -5.40 -15.03
C GLY A 162 -0.13 -5.49 -13.53
N LEU A 163 -0.29 -6.69 -12.98
CA LEU A 163 0.31 -7.06 -11.71
C LEU A 163 1.74 -7.56 -11.96
N TRP A 164 2.71 -6.95 -11.28
CA TRP A 164 4.12 -7.27 -11.43
C TRP A 164 4.71 -7.83 -10.14
N ALA A 165 5.66 -8.75 -10.31
CA ALA A 165 6.51 -9.27 -9.26
C ALA A 165 7.97 -8.87 -9.50
N TYR A 166 8.68 -8.54 -8.43
CA TYR A 166 10.11 -8.20 -8.47
C TYR A 166 10.85 -8.90 -7.35
N ASP A 167 12.11 -9.28 -7.59
CA ASP A 167 13.01 -9.76 -6.55
C ASP A 167 13.54 -8.59 -5.72
N LEU A 168 13.41 -8.70 -4.40
CA LEU A 168 14.00 -7.80 -3.42
C LEU A 168 15.44 -8.23 -3.12
N VAL A 169 16.40 -7.43 -3.58
CA VAL A 169 17.82 -7.71 -3.38
C VAL A 169 18.44 -6.60 -2.54
N THR A 170 18.90 -6.95 -1.35
CA THR A 170 19.78 -6.07 -0.56
C THR A 170 21.22 -6.35 -0.93
N LEU A 171 21.83 -5.45 -1.71
CA LEU A 171 23.21 -5.56 -2.12
C LEU A 171 24.13 -5.34 -0.91
N ARG A 172 24.78 -6.41 -0.43
CA ARG A 172 25.83 -6.33 0.59
C ARG A 172 27.14 -5.91 -0.09
N GLY A 173 27.50 -4.63 0.02
CA GLY A 173 28.77 -4.08 -0.50
C GLY A 173 29.61 -3.43 0.61
N LYS A 174 30.67 -2.70 0.23
CA LYS A 174 31.55 -1.96 1.17
C LYS A 174 30.85 -0.87 2.01
N ARG A 175 29.57 -0.59 1.74
CA ARG A 175 28.71 0.32 2.50
C ARG A 175 27.54 -0.51 3.01
N ASP A 176 27.23 -0.42 4.29
CA ASP A 176 26.11 -1.10 4.95
C ASP A 176 24.73 -0.52 4.52
N SER A 177 24.46 -0.46 3.22
CA SER A 177 23.14 -0.09 2.72
C SER A 177 22.20 -1.27 2.92
N LYS A 178 21.26 -1.15 3.87
CA LYS A 178 20.17 -2.12 4.06
C LYS A 178 19.04 -1.96 3.06
N ALA A 179 18.97 -0.82 2.36
CA ALA A 179 17.86 -0.53 1.46
C ALA A 179 17.91 -1.42 0.20
N PRO A 180 16.84 -2.16 -0.13
CA PRO A 180 16.80 -3.09 -1.25
C PRO A 180 16.77 -2.37 -2.59
N VAL A 181 17.09 -3.11 -3.65
CA VAL A 181 16.78 -2.76 -5.05
C VAL A 181 15.82 -3.81 -5.61
N LEU A 182 14.97 -3.40 -6.55
CA LEU A 182 14.10 -4.32 -7.27
C LEU A 182 14.80 -4.82 -8.52
N THR A 183 14.75 -6.13 -8.74
CA THR A 183 15.37 -6.79 -9.91
C THR A 183 14.41 -7.82 -10.48
N ASN A 184 14.71 -8.35 -11.68
CA ASN A 184 13.95 -9.42 -12.33
C ASN A 184 12.43 -9.15 -12.36
N ALA A 185 12.04 -8.04 -13.02
CA ALA A 185 10.64 -7.72 -13.23
C ALA A 185 9.93 -8.86 -13.99
N ARG A 186 8.82 -9.34 -13.42
CA ARG A 186 8.00 -10.40 -14.00
C ARG A 186 6.55 -9.95 -14.00
N MET A 187 5.95 -9.84 -15.17
CA MET A 187 4.51 -9.65 -15.26
C MET A 187 3.84 -10.96 -14.86
N LEU A 188 2.90 -10.89 -13.93
CA LEU A 188 2.11 -12.05 -13.51
C LEU A 188 0.83 -12.13 -14.34
N THR A 189 0.00 -11.09 -14.30
CA THR A 189 -1.30 -11.12 -14.95
C THR A 189 -1.88 -9.74 -15.19
N ASN A 190 -3.01 -9.69 -15.89
CA ASN A 190 -3.89 -8.54 -16.00
C ASN A 190 -5.20 -8.82 -15.24
N PRO A 191 -5.83 -7.78 -14.66
CA PRO A 191 -7.11 -7.89 -13.97
C PRO A 191 -8.22 -8.44 -14.85
N ILE A 192 -9.09 -9.28 -14.25
CA ILE A 192 -10.36 -9.66 -14.88
C ILE A 192 -11.24 -8.42 -15.08
N ALA A 193 -11.24 -7.51 -14.10
CA ALA A 193 -12.04 -6.29 -14.15
C ALA A 193 -11.21 -5.03 -13.87
N ASN A 194 -11.06 -4.21 -14.90
CA ASN A 194 -10.48 -2.86 -14.93
C ASN A 194 -9.01 -2.73 -14.48
N PHE A 195 -8.72 -2.71 -13.19
CA PHE A 195 -7.37 -2.55 -12.61
C PHE A 195 -7.33 -3.11 -11.20
N TYR A 196 -6.11 -3.30 -10.71
CA TYR A 196 -5.85 -3.73 -9.35
C TYR A 196 -5.55 -2.54 -8.43
N ASP A 197 -6.23 -2.50 -7.29
CA ASP A 197 -6.02 -1.49 -6.23
C ASP A 197 -5.17 -2.07 -5.09
N GLY A 198 -5.73 -2.27 -3.90
CA GLY A 198 -5.04 -2.87 -2.77
C GLY A 198 -4.73 -4.36 -2.97
N ILE A 199 -3.57 -4.79 -2.47
CA ILE A 199 -3.05 -6.16 -2.58
C ILE A 199 -2.64 -6.69 -1.21
N ARG A 200 -2.89 -7.98 -0.96
CA ARG A 200 -2.38 -8.73 0.20
C ARG A 200 -1.95 -10.12 -0.20
N VAL A 201 -0.99 -10.67 0.51
CA VAL A 201 -0.50 -12.04 0.29
C VAL A 201 -0.87 -12.91 1.49
N THR A 202 -1.44 -14.08 1.22
CA THR A 202 -1.73 -15.07 2.27
C THR A 202 -0.45 -15.71 2.79
N LYS A 203 -0.53 -16.36 3.96
CA LYS A 203 0.60 -17.14 4.50
C LYS A 203 1.08 -18.25 3.56
N ASP A 204 0.16 -18.83 2.78
CA ASP A 204 0.45 -19.87 1.81
C ASP A 204 0.98 -19.31 0.47
N GLY A 205 1.06 -17.98 0.33
CA GLY A 205 1.64 -17.30 -0.82
C GLY A 205 0.65 -16.84 -1.89
N TRP A 206 -0.64 -17.20 -1.78
CA TRP A 206 -1.66 -16.69 -2.70
C TRP A 206 -1.76 -15.17 -2.64
N ILE A 207 -1.81 -14.54 -3.80
CA ILE A 207 -1.98 -13.10 -3.92
C ILE A 207 -3.48 -12.81 -4.02
N LEU A 208 -3.98 -11.92 -3.17
CA LEU A 208 -5.33 -11.38 -3.25
C LEU A 208 -5.26 -9.90 -3.60
N THR A 209 -5.97 -9.50 -4.63
CA THR A 209 -5.92 -8.12 -5.12
C THR A 209 -7.31 -7.62 -5.46
N GLY A 210 -7.58 -6.38 -5.06
CA GLY A 210 -8.86 -5.73 -5.28
C GLY A 210 -9.02 -5.36 -6.75
N ALA A 211 -10.03 -5.91 -7.41
CA ALA A 211 -10.44 -5.58 -8.76
C ALA A 211 -11.78 -4.83 -8.74
N ASN A 212 -12.20 -4.33 -9.89
CA ASN A 212 -13.40 -3.50 -10.00
C ASN A 212 -14.70 -4.21 -9.60
N ASP A 213 -14.75 -5.53 -9.73
CA ASP A 213 -15.95 -6.36 -9.51
C ASP A 213 -15.73 -7.46 -8.45
N GLY A 214 -14.66 -7.36 -7.65
CA GLY A 214 -14.33 -8.38 -6.67
C GLY A 214 -12.88 -8.37 -6.21
N VAL A 215 -12.47 -9.47 -5.61
CA VAL A 215 -11.07 -9.73 -5.23
C VAL A 215 -10.58 -10.94 -6.02
N ASP A 216 -9.57 -10.75 -6.85
CA ASP A 216 -8.94 -11.85 -7.60
C ASP A 216 -7.96 -12.61 -6.69
N VAL A 217 -7.96 -13.94 -6.81
CA VAL A 217 -7.00 -14.84 -6.16
C VAL A 217 -6.03 -15.35 -7.22
N ILE A 218 -4.75 -15.04 -7.05
CA ILE A 218 -3.73 -15.21 -8.08
C ILE A 218 -2.62 -16.13 -7.56
N ASP A 219 -2.22 -17.07 -8.40
CA ASP A 219 -1.05 -17.92 -8.19
C ASP A 219 0.25 -17.09 -8.33
N PRO A 220 1.10 -17.03 -7.29
CA PRO A 220 2.30 -16.20 -7.31
C PRO A 220 3.41 -16.72 -8.25
N VAL A 221 3.30 -17.96 -8.74
CA VAL A 221 4.33 -18.63 -9.54
C VAL A 221 4.14 -18.37 -11.02
N ASN A 222 2.97 -18.69 -11.56
CA ASN A 222 2.65 -18.55 -12.98
C ASN A 222 1.79 -17.30 -13.29
N GLY A 223 1.17 -16.68 -12.27
CA GLY A 223 0.27 -15.55 -12.45
C GLY A 223 -1.17 -15.93 -12.80
N ASP A 224 -1.53 -17.22 -12.78
CA ASP A 224 -2.88 -17.65 -13.12
C ASP A 224 -3.90 -17.12 -12.10
N ILE A 225 -5.02 -16.59 -12.61
CA ILE A 225 -6.14 -16.18 -11.77
C ILE A 225 -6.99 -17.41 -11.48
N LEU A 226 -6.95 -17.87 -10.23
CA LEU A 226 -7.63 -19.08 -9.78
C LEU A 226 -9.14 -18.87 -9.60
N GLY A 227 -9.54 -17.63 -9.38
CA GLY A 227 -10.93 -17.21 -9.28
C GLY A 227 -11.07 -15.84 -8.63
N SER A 228 -12.31 -15.34 -8.57
CA SER A 228 -12.64 -14.05 -7.99
C SER A 228 -13.71 -14.17 -6.92
N ILE A 229 -13.51 -13.49 -5.80
CA ILE A 229 -14.49 -13.34 -4.73
C ILE A 229 -15.33 -12.10 -5.04
N ARG A 230 -16.60 -12.29 -5.38
CA ARG A 230 -17.53 -11.18 -5.62
C ARG A 230 -17.85 -10.47 -4.31
N VAL A 231 -17.62 -9.17 -4.27
CA VAL A 231 -18.03 -8.31 -3.17
C VAL A 231 -19.35 -7.62 -3.55
N GLY A 232 -20.27 -7.48 -2.59
CA GLY A 232 -21.53 -6.78 -2.83
C GLY A 232 -21.37 -5.25 -2.80
N GLY A 233 -22.31 -4.55 -3.44
CA GLY A 233 -22.33 -3.09 -3.56
C GLY A 233 -21.91 -2.61 -4.96
N ASP A 234 -22.19 -1.34 -5.27
CA ASP A 234 -21.89 -0.74 -6.58
C ASP A 234 -20.42 -0.27 -6.70
N GLY A 235 -19.53 -0.78 -5.84
CA GLY A 235 -18.19 -0.23 -5.62
C GLY A 235 -17.05 -1.21 -5.91
N GLU A 236 -15.90 -0.64 -6.26
CA GLU A 236 -14.64 -1.35 -6.47
C GLU A 236 -14.10 -1.91 -5.14
N ALA A 237 -13.50 -3.11 -5.17
CA ALA A 237 -12.77 -3.60 -4.01
C ALA A 237 -11.43 -2.86 -3.93
N VAL A 238 -11.32 -1.87 -3.04
CA VAL A 238 -10.14 -0.99 -3.00
C VAL A 238 -9.06 -1.43 -2.02
N ASN A 239 -9.39 -2.20 -0.98
CA ASN A 239 -8.43 -2.69 0.00
C ASN A 239 -8.96 -3.93 0.74
N MET A 240 -8.05 -4.66 1.38
CA MET A 240 -8.39 -5.83 2.20
C MET A 240 -7.36 -6.06 3.30
N VAL A 241 -7.79 -6.78 4.34
CA VAL A 241 -6.94 -7.24 5.43
C VAL A 241 -7.18 -8.73 5.65
N LEU A 242 -6.11 -9.49 5.82
CA LEU A 242 -6.17 -10.90 6.13
C LEU A 242 -5.97 -11.11 7.64
N LYS A 243 -6.77 -12.00 8.24
CA LYS A 243 -6.59 -12.35 9.65
C LYS A 243 -5.25 -13.06 9.83
N GLY A 244 -4.43 -12.57 10.76
CA GLY A 244 -3.12 -13.14 11.05
C GLY A 244 -2.05 -12.76 10.03
N HIS A 245 -2.25 -11.68 9.28
CA HIS A 245 -1.24 -11.01 8.46
C HIS A 245 -0.26 -10.21 9.34
N ASP A 246 0.29 -10.90 10.34
CA ASP A 246 1.38 -10.43 11.19
C ASP A 246 2.55 -11.38 10.88
N PHE A 247 3.72 -10.83 10.53
CA PHE A 247 4.95 -11.59 10.28
C PHE A 247 5.61 -12.03 11.60
#